data_AF-A0A535IY57-F1
#
_entry.id   AF-A0A535IY57-F1
#
_cell.length_a   1.000
_cell.length_b   1.000
_cell.length_c   1.000
_cell.angle_alpha   90.00
_cell.angle_beta   90.00
_cell.angle_gamma   90.00
#
_symmetry.space_group_name_H-M   'P 1'
#
loop_
_entity.id
_entity.type
_entity.pdbx_description
1 polymer ?
#
loop_
_entity_poly.entity_id
_entity_poly.type
_entity_poly.pdbx_seq_one_letter_code
_entity_poly.pdbx_strand_id
1 'polypeptide(L)'
;MSLQLHRPDGRGNLEPRGVTEPNWRRQLRSPRWGASLKGGRLPELKNPEMNPTSTPLAVLFWLGLGALTFIVLVAGYGTGFWH
;
A
#
# COMPACT_ATOMS: atom_id res chain seq x y z
N MET A 1 2.12 30.79 7.73
CA MET A 1 3.33 30.10 7.22
C MET A 1 3.08 29.75 5.77
N SER A 2 3.86 30.29 4.82
CA SER A 2 3.73 30.01 3.39
C SER A 2 4.87 29.09 2.96
N LEU A 3 4.52 27.95 2.36
CA LEU A 3 5.47 26.95 1.89
C LEU A 3 5.94 27.39 0.50
N GLN A 4 7.16 27.93 0.38
CA GLN A 4 7.73 28.34 -0.90
C GLN A 4 8.41 27.13 -1.56
N LEU A 5 7.85 26.66 -2.68
CA LEU A 5 8.43 25.59 -3.48
C LEU A 5 9.47 26.19 -4.43
N HIS A 6 10.74 25.86 -4.19
CA HIS A 6 11.85 26.21 -5.08
C HIS A 6 11.99 25.14 -6.17
N ARG A 7 12.08 25.56 -7.43
CA ARG A 7 12.40 24.69 -8.57
C ARG A 7 13.70 25.16 -9.23
N PRO A 8 14.56 24.24 -9.69
CA PRO A 8 15.72 24.60 -10.48
C PRO A 8 15.31 25.29 -11.79
N ASP A 9 15.95 26.42 -12.08
CA ASP A 9 15.77 27.28 -13.26
C ASP A 9 16.41 26.71 -14.55
N GLY A 10 16.95 25.49 -14.48
CA GLY A 10 17.68 24.84 -15.58
C GLY A 10 19.09 25.40 -15.83
N ARG A 11 19.54 26.39 -15.06
CA ARG A 11 20.91 26.97 -15.09
C ARG A 11 21.64 26.83 -13.76
N GLY A 12 20.99 26.24 -12.74
CA GLY A 12 21.57 25.92 -11.44
C GLY A 12 21.12 26.85 -10.31
N ASN A 13 20.25 27.84 -10.57
CA ASN A 13 19.66 28.67 -9.53
C ASN A 13 18.23 28.22 -9.20
N LEU A 14 17.76 28.64 -8.03
CA LEU A 14 16.42 28.36 -7.53
C LEU A 14 15.61 29.65 -7.53
N GLU A 15 14.60 29.75 -8.39
CA GLU A 15 13.70 30.90 -8.38
C GLU A 15 12.54 30.66 -7.39
N PRO A 16 12.27 31.60 -6.46
CA PRO A 16 11.09 31.54 -5.60
C PRO A 16 9.85 31.89 -6.41
N ARG A 17 8.97 30.91 -6.63
CA ARG A 17 7.65 31.15 -7.23
C ARG A 17 6.60 31.24 -6.12
N GLY A 18 5.91 32.39 -6.06
CA GLY A 18 4.77 32.57 -5.16
C GLY A 18 3.72 31.49 -5.43
N VAL A 19 3.37 30.73 -4.39
CA VAL A 19 2.36 29.68 -4.48
C VAL A 19 1.00 30.35 -4.62
N THR A 20 0.50 30.48 -5.85
CA THR A 20 -0.93 30.71 -6.07
C THR A 20 -1.62 29.45 -5.61
N GLU A 21 -2.16 29.47 -4.39
CA GLU A 21 -2.73 28.31 -3.71
C GLU A 21 -3.87 27.73 -4.58
N PRO A 22 -3.61 26.66 -5.36
CA PRO A 22 -4.63 26.11 -6.22
C PRO A 22 -5.63 25.47 -5.27
N ASN A 23 -6.89 25.89 -5.37
CA ASN A 23 -7.97 25.37 -4.54
C ASN A 23 -8.04 23.85 -4.72
N TRP A 24 -7.32 23.10 -3.87
CA TRP A 24 -7.06 21.67 -4.00
C TRP A 24 -8.36 20.86 -3.93
N ARG A 25 -9.40 21.42 -3.29
CA ARG A 25 -10.78 20.92 -3.34
C ARG A 25 -11.34 20.80 -4.76
N ARG A 26 -10.93 21.66 -5.70
CA ARG A 26 -11.33 21.55 -7.11
C ARG A 26 -10.60 20.43 -7.84
N GLN A 27 -9.36 20.09 -7.46
CA GLN A 27 -8.60 18.99 -8.08
C GLN A 27 -9.10 17.60 -7.67
N LEU A 28 -9.65 17.47 -6.46
CA LEU A 28 -10.36 16.26 -6.02
C LEU A 28 -11.65 15.97 -6.81
N ARG A 29 -12.17 16.96 -7.56
CA ARG A 29 -13.31 16.78 -8.48
C ARG A 29 -12.88 16.40 -9.90
N SER A 30 -11.59 16.21 -10.16
CA SER A 30 -11.13 15.85 -11.50
C SER A 30 -11.78 14.53 -11.94
N PRO A 31 -12.26 14.44 -13.20
CA PRO A 31 -12.93 13.24 -13.74
C PRO A 31 -12.13 11.95 -13.58
N ARG A 32 -10.82 12.08 -13.42
CA ARG A 32 -9.89 10.97 -13.18
C ARG A 32 -10.09 10.25 -11.84
N TRP A 33 -10.66 10.92 -10.84
CA TRP A 33 -10.77 10.42 -9.46
C TRP A 33 -12.21 10.15 -9.02
N GLY A 34 -13.12 9.85 -9.95
CA GLY A 34 -14.43 9.26 -9.64
C GLY A 34 -15.51 10.22 -9.13
N ALA A 35 -15.14 11.32 -8.48
CA ALA A 35 -16.12 12.24 -7.88
C ALA A 35 -17.02 12.97 -8.91
N SER A 36 -16.66 12.96 -10.20
CA SER A 36 -17.44 13.53 -11.30
C SER A 36 -17.87 12.50 -12.37
N LEU A 37 -17.70 11.20 -12.13
CA LEU A 37 -18.15 10.14 -13.04
C LEU A 37 -19.66 9.88 -12.87
N LYS A 38 -20.41 10.00 -13.97
CA LYS A 38 -21.86 9.76 -14.07
C LYS A 38 -22.13 8.27 -13.82
N GLY A 39 -22.30 7.89 -12.55
CA GLY A 39 -22.42 6.48 -12.12
C GLY A 39 -21.77 6.15 -10.77
N GLY A 40 -21.07 7.10 -10.14
CA GLY A 40 -20.67 7.01 -8.72
C GLY A 40 -19.64 5.94 -8.34
N ARG A 41 -19.14 5.16 -9.29
CA ARG A 41 -18.09 4.15 -9.05
C ARG A 41 -16.72 4.70 -9.39
N LEU A 42 -15.84 4.74 -8.39
CA LEU A 42 -14.42 4.94 -8.57
C LEU A 42 -13.88 3.83 -9.50
N PRO A 43 -13.01 4.14 -10.47
CA PRO A 43 -12.30 3.11 -11.21
C PRO A 43 -11.50 2.26 -10.22
N GLU A 44 -11.52 0.95 -10.41
CA GLU A 44 -10.79 0.00 -9.57
C GLU A 44 -9.30 0.37 -9.60
N LEU A 45 -8.77 0.91 -8.49
CA LEU A 45 -7.34 1.20 -8.34
C LEU A 45 -6.60 -0.12 -8.19
N LYS A 46 -6.30 -0.75 -9.32
CA LYS A 46 -5.35 -1.86 -9.38
C LYS A 46 -3.98 -1.27 -9.11
N ASN A 47 -3.36 -1.66 -7.99
CA ASN A 47 -1.98 -1.33 -7.68
C ASN A 47 -1.08 -2.43 -8.28
N PRO A 48 -0.49 -2.23 -9.48
CA PRO A 48 0.32 -3.25 -10.13
C PRO A 48 1.64 -3.53 -9.40
N GLU A 49 2.07 -2.65 -8.48
CA GLU A 49 3.25 -2.87 -7.65
C GLU A 49 2.96 -3.73 -6.41
N MET A 50 1.68 -3.91 -6.07
CA MET A 50 1.27 -4.85 -5.04
C MET A 50 1.24 -6.25 -5.65
N ASN A 51 2.11 -7.13 -5.17
CA ASN A 51 2.05 -8.56 -5.48
C ASN A 51 1.36 -9.27 -4.30
N PRO A 52 0.01 -9.23 -4.21
CA PRO A 52 -0.70 -9.82 -3.09
C PRO A 52 -0.42 -11.31 -3.06
N THR A 53 0.05 -11.81 -1.90
CA THR A 53 0.19 -13.24 -1.69
C THR A 53 -1.18 -13.88 -1.93
N SER A 54 -1.21 -14.91 -2.78
CA SER A 54 -2.48 -15.55 -3.11
C SER A 54 -3.11 -16.14 -1.85
N THR A 55 -4.40 -15.86 -1.64
CA THR A 55 -5.17 -16.37 -0.51
C THR A 55 -5.05 -17.88 -0.31
N PRO A 56 -5.14 -18.74 -1.34
CA PRO A 56 -4.97 -20.18 -1.13
C PRO A 56 -3.56 -20.57 -0.68
N LEU A 57 -2.52 -19.89 -1.18
CA LEU A 57 -1.15 -20.14 -0.77
C LEU A 57 -0.92 -19.73 0.69
N ALA A 58 -1.49 -18.59 1.11
CA ALA A 58 -1.46 -18.16 2.50
C ALA A 58 -2.16 -19.17 3.42
N VAL A 59 -3.33 -19.68 3.03
CA VAL A 59 -4.05 -20.70 3.80
C VAL A 59 -3.24 -21.99 3.92
N LEU A 60 -2.70 -22.50 2.81
CA LEU A 60 -1.86 -23.70 2.81
C LEU A 60 -0.62 -23.54 3.69
N PHE A 61 0.02 -22.37 3.65
CA PHE A 61 1.17 -22.05 4.49
C PHE A 61 0.83 -22.17 5.98
N TRP A 62 -0.27 -21.54 6.42
CA TRP A 62 -0.67 -21.57 7.83
C TRP A 62 -1.11 -22.96 8.30
N LEU A 63 -1.81 -23.71 7.46
CA LEU A 63 -2.17 -25.10 7.76
C LEU A 63 -0.93 -25.99 7.90
N GLY A 64 0.03 -25.85 6.98
CA GLY A 64 1.29 -26.58 7.02
C GLY A 64 2.11 -26.24 8.26
N LEU A 65 2.21 -24.95 8.61
CA LEU A 65 2.91 -24.50 9.80
C LEU A 65 2.26 -25.09 11.07
N GLY A 66 0.93 -25.02 11.19
CA GLY A 66 0.21 -25.58 12.33
C GLY A 66 0.40 -27.10 12.46
N ALA A 67 0.31 -27.84 11.36
CA ALA A 67 0.56 -29.28 11.35
C ALA A 67 1.99 -29.63 11.77
N LEU A 68 2.99 -28.89 11.25
CA LEU A 68 4.39 -29.09 11.60
C LEU A 68 4.64 -28.83 13.09
N THR A 69 4.11 -27.73 13.63
CA THR A 69 4.22 -27.41 15.06
C THR A 69 3.58 -28.50 15.91
N PHE A 70 2.40 -28.99 15.53
CA PHE A 70 1.74 -30.09 16.23
C PHE A 70 2.62 -31.35 16.27
N ILE A 71 3.20 -31.73 15.14
CA ILE A 71 4.11 -32.89 15.06
C ILE A 71 5.31 -32.72 15.98
N VAL A 72 5.95 -31.54 15.98
CA VAL A 72 7.09 -31.24 16.86
C VAL A 72 6.71 -31.38 18.33
N LEU A 73 5.52 -30.88 18.72
CA LEU A 73 5.04 -31.01 20.09
C LEU A 73 4.79 -32.46 20.46
N VAL A 74 4.03 -33.21 19.65
CA VAL A 74 3.73 -34.62 19.91
C VAL A 74 4.99 -35.47 19.97
N ALA A 75 5.93 -35.27 19.04
CA ALA A 75 7.19 -35.99 19.03
C ALA A 75 8.03 -35.64 20.26
N GLY A 76 8.16 -34.35 20.59
CA GLY A 76 8.97 -33.91 21.71
C GLY A 76 8.44 -34.41 23.07
N TYR A 77 7.13 -34.33 23.30
CA TYR A 77 6.52 -34.85 24.52
C TYR A 77 6.41 -36.38 24.53
N GLY A 78 6.13 -37.00 23.38
CA GLY A 78 5.97 -38.45 23.26
C GLY A 78 7.28 -39.24 23.35
N THR A 79 8.39 -38.65 22.94
CA THR A 79 9.73 -39.27 23.04
C THR A 79 10.44 -38.97 24.35
N GLY A 80 9.88 -38.08 25.18
CA GLY A 80 10.52 -37.63 26.42
C GLY A 80 11.70 -36.67 26.19
N PHE A 81 11.91 -36.14 24.98
CA PHE A 81 12.98 -35.18 24.68
C PHE A 81 12.89 -33.90 25.53
N TRP A 82 11.66 -33.47 25.87
CA TRP A 82 11.41 -32.27 26.67
C TRP A 82 11.22 -32.56 28.18
N HIS A 83 11.44 -33.78 28.64
CA HIS A 83 11.44 -34.18 30.04
C HIS A 83 12.87 -34.36 30.55
#